data_AF-A0A9P6CFB3-F1
#
_entry.id   AF-A0A9P6CFB3-F1
#
_cell.length_a   1.000
_cell.length_b   1.000
_cell.length_c   1.000
_cell.angle_alpha   90.00
_cell.angle_beta   90.00
_cell.angle_gamma   90.00
#
_symmetry.space_group_name_H-M   'P 1'
#
loop_
_entity.id
_entity.type
_entity.pdbx_description
1 polymer ?
#
loop_
_entity_poly.entity_id
_entity_poly.type
_entity_poly.pdbx_seq_one_letter_code
_entity_poly.pdbx_strand_id
1 'polypeptide(L)'
;MWLLCFFLVAFVSTLVSAANLRDSLGTAGITAVFPGDPKYVDASTAFNLRFDFKPAVITYPTTPRDVSEILKISSALNMKASARGGGHSYIANGLGGMDGVIVLDMRSFSKVTANPSQGTATIESGNRLGDIALALSKAGRGLPHGTCAYVGIGGHSSYGGYGFASRMWGLTLDTIQAVNMVLANGTTITASDKENSDLFWGMRGLGGSFGVTTSIEVKTFPAPPSATTFEYMWTLDVDAVARGFGAFEISRSDWFVEVELWGGSNSAVNAVPSDATAFAHRSSLLTIQFYASAPGMQPPFPDYGLTFLDNMVDSIISNSPTNWNYGAYPNYIDDRLPEWQTRYYGAHYPRLRALKDKYDPQDVFSFPTAVEE
;
A
#
# COMPACT_ATOMS: atom_id res chain seq x y z
N MET A 1 -28.37 29.10 21.77
CA MET A 1 -27.19 29.56 22.53
C MET A 1 -26.18 28.44 22.81
N TRP A 2 -26.58 27.17 22.94
CA TRP A 2 -25.66 26.04 23.19
C TRP A 2 -24.91 25.52 21.94
N LEU A 3 -25.53 25.57 20.75
CA LEU A 3 -24.88 25.19 19.49
C LEU A 3 -23.68 26.09 19.13
N LEU A 4 -23.78 27.40 19.36
CA LEU A 4 -22.70 28.35 19.10
C LEU A 4 -21.47 28.12 20.01
N CYS A 5 -21.66 27.70 21.27
CA CYS A 5 -20.53 27.37 22.16
C CYS A 5 -19.79 26.10 21.73
N PHE A 6 -20.49 25.06 21.26
CA PHE A 6 -19.84 23.83 20.78
C PHE A 6 -19.02 24.08 19.51
N PHE A 7 -19.57 24.84 18.55
CA PHE A 7 -18.82 25.22 17.35
C PHE A 7 -17.62 26.10 17.68
N LEU A 8 -17.75 27.06 18.61
CA LEU A 8 -16.63 27.92 19.00
C LEU A 8 -15.52 27.14 19.73
N VAL A 9 -15.86 26.22 20.64
CA VAL A 9 -14.88 25.42 21.38
C VAL A 9 -14.16 24.42 20.47
N ALA A 10 -14.88 23.74 19.57
CA ALA A 10 -14.29 22.83 18.58
C ALA A 10 -13.40 23.57 17.56
N PHE A 11 -13.80 24.78 17.15
CA PHE A 11 -13.02 25.62 16.25
C PHE A 11 -11.75 26.18 16.94
N VAL A 12 -11.84 26.57 18.21
CA VAL A 12 -10.67 27.02 18.98
C VAL A 12 -9.72 25.86 19.29
N SER A 13 -10.21 24.67 19.63
CA SER A 13 -9.35 23.50 19.90
C SER A 13 -8.61 23.01 18.65
N THR A 14 -9.25 23.04 17.48
CA THR A 14 -8.62 22.67 16.21
C THR A 14 -7.57 23.69 15.76
N LEU A 15 -7.83 24.99 15.95
CA LEU A 15 -6.83 26.04 15.69
C LEU A 15 -5.61 25.96 16.62
N VAL A 16 -5.82 25.67 17.92
CA VAL A 16 -4.72 25.49 18.88
C VAL A 16 -3.90 24.25 18.57
N SER A 17 -4.53 23.15 18.17
CA SER A 17 -3.84 21.93 17.73
C SER A 17 -2.99 22.17 16.47
N ALA A 18 -3.53 22.88 15.48
CA ALA A 18 -2.80 23.20 14.24
C ALA A 18 -1.61 24.15 14.47
N ALA A 19 -1.76 25.16 15.33
CA ALA A 19 -0.66 26.06 15.71
C ALA A 19 0.46 25.29 16.43
N ASN A 20 0.09 24.43 17.40
CA ASN A 20 1.05 23.57 18.11
C ASN A 20 1.77 22.60 17.18
N LEU A 21 1.08 22.04 16.17
CA LEU A 21 1.67 21.14 15.19
C LEU A 21 2.71 21.87 14.32
N ARG A 22 2.36 23.05 13.79
CA ARG A 22 3.28 23.85 12.98
C ARG A 22 4.52 24.29 13.76
N ASP A 23 4.35 24.73 15.00
CA ASP A 23 5.46 25.16 15.86
C ASP A 23 6.35 23.98 16.27
N SER A 24 5.77 22.82 16.58
CA SER A 24 6.51 21.60 16.94
C SER A 24 7.36 21.11 15.76
N LEU A 25 6.77 21.03 14.56
CA LEU A 25 7.49 20.64 13.34
C LEU A 25 8.56 21.67 12.96
N GLY A 26 8.28 22.96 13.09
CA GLY A 26 9.24 24.03 12.85
C GLY A 26 10.43 23.99 13.82
N THR A 27 10.17 23.76 15.11
CA THR A 27 11.21 23.60 16.14
C THR A 27 12.08 22.37 15.89
N ALA A 28 11.48 21.28 15.40
CA ALA A 28 12.18 20.07 15.00
C ALA A 28 12.93 20.20 13.66
N GLY A 29 12.80 21.32 12.94
CA GLY A 29 13.43 21.55 11.64
C GLY A 29 12.83 20.72 10.50
N ILE A 30 11.58 20.25 10.65
CA ILE A 30 10.90 19.41 9.66
C ILE A 30 10.29 20.28 8.57
N THR A 31 10.64 19.98 7.31
CA THR A 31 9.98 20.60 6.16
C THR A 31 8.55 20.08 6.06
N ALA A 32 7.58 20.99 6.03
CA ALA A 32 6.17 20.66 6.05
C ALA A 32 5.33 21.66 5.24
N VAL A 33 4.19 21.19 4.72
CA VAL A 33 3.20 21.97 3.97
C VAL A 33 1.83 21.74 4.61
N PHE A 34 1.13 22.82 4.91
CA PHE A 34 -0.15 22.82 5.65
C PHE A 34 -1.29 23.39 4.80
N PRO A 35 -2.56 23.13 5.19
CA PRO A 35 -3.71 23.80 4.59
C PRO A 35 -3.51 25.32 4.52
N GLY A 36 -3.73 25.90 3.34
CA GLY A 36 -3.52 27.33 3.05
C GLY A 36 -2.14 27.68 2.49
N ASP A 37 -1.14 26.80 2.62
CA ASP A 37 0.16 27.01 1.96
C ASP A 37 0.02 26.79 0.44
N PRO A 38 0.72 27.55 -0.43
CA PRO A 38 0.53 27.49 -1.88
C PRO A 38 0.72 26.10 -2.52
N LYS A 39 1.54 25.23 -1.91
CA LYS A 39 1.85 23.88 -2.41
C LYS A 39 0.93 22.79 -1.85
N TYR A 40 0.01 23.14 -0.94
CA TYR A 40 -0.76 22.14 -0.22
C TYR A 40 -1.66 21.32 -1.13
N VAL A 41 -2.38 21.97 -2.04
CA VAL A 41 -3.31 21.30 -2.97
C VAL A 41 -2.58 20.23 -3.77
N ASP A 42 -1.45 20.57 -4.39
CA ASP A 42 -0.64 19.60 -5.14
C ASP A 42 -0.08 18.50 -4.23
N ALA A 43 0.37 18.87 -3.02
CA ALA A 43 0.93 17.92 -2.07
C ALA A 43 -0.10 16.95 -1.50
N SER A 44 -1.37 17.35 -1.40
CA SER A 44 -2.49 16.55 -0.88
C SER A 44 -3.31 15.86 -1.97
N THR A 45 -3.02 16.09 -3.25
CA THR A 45 -3.77 15.45 -4.35
C THR A 45 -3.49 13.95 -4.38
N ALA A 46 -4.55 13.14 -4.34
CA ALA A 46 -4.46 11.69 -4.41
C ALA A 46 -4.17 11.21 -5.84
N PHE A 47 -3.59 10.00 -5.97
CA PHE A 47 -3.54 9.32 -7.27
C PHE A 47 -4.95 9.03 -7.79
N ASN A 48 -5.81 8.46 -6.94
CA ASN A 48 -7.21 8.25 -7.27
C ASN A 48 -8.03 9.50 -6.92
N LEU A 49 -8.38 10.29 -7.93
CA LEU A 49 -9.14 11.54 -7.79
C LEU A 49 -10.60 11.36 -7.32
N ARG A 50 -11.08 10.12 -7.13
CA ARG A 50 -12.32 9.86 -6.38
C ARG A 50 -12.20 10.30 -4.91
N PHE A 51 -10.97 10.37 -4.38
CA PHE A 51 -10.69 10.76 -3.01
C PHE A 51 -10.04 12.14 -2.96
N ASP A 52 -10.53 12.98 -2.04
CA ASP A 52 -10.03 14.33 -1.80
C ASP A 52 -9.83 14.58 -0.29
N PHE A 53 -9.05 13.70 0.35
CA PHE A 53 -8.72 13.81 1.77
C PHE A 53 -7.92 15.08 2.07
N LYS A 54 -8.11 15.61 3.27
CA LYS A 54 -7.45 16.82 3.79
C LYS A 54 -6.51 16.47 4.94
N PRO A 55 -5.27 16.00 4.67
CA PRO A 55 -4.24 15.84 5.70
C PRO A 55 -4.06 17.11 6.53
N ALA A 56 -3.80 16.97 7.82
CA ALA A 56 -3.47 18.12 8.67
C ALA A 56 -2.17 18.78 8.23
N VAL A 57 -1.21 17.98 7.75
CA VAL A 57 0.09 18.42 7.25
C VAL A 57 0.71 17.34 6.36
N ILE A 58 1.48 17.77 5.36
CA ILE A 58 2.39 16.90 4.60
C ILE A 58 3.82 17.24 5.00
N THR A 59 4.53 16.30 5.61
CA THR A 59 5.93 16.41 6.03
C THR A 59 6.85 15.71 5.03
N TYR A 60 8.10 16.17 4.95
CA TYR A 60 9.11 15.66 4.01
C TYR A 60 10.37 15.24 4.78
N PRO A 61 10.33 14.14 5.56
CA PRO A 61 11.49 13.65 6.29
C PRO A 61 12.61 13.25 5.32
N THR A 62 13.85 13.53 5.72
CA THR A 62 15.07 13.19 4.96
C THR A 62 15.94 12.17 5.68
N THR A 63 15.69 11.93 6.97
CA THR A 63 16.44 10.97 7.78
C THR A 63 15.50 10.15 8.68
N PRO A 64 15.91 8.95 9.14
CA PRO A 64 15.14 8.20 10.15
C PRO A 64 14.88 9.00 11.44
N ARG A 65 15.76 9.96 11.77
CA ARG A 65 15.55 10.86 12.91
C ARG A 65 14.36 11.79 12.67
N ASP A 66 14.22 12.34 11.47
CA ASP A 66 13.08 13.19 11.11
C ASP A 66 11.77 12.42 11.26
N VAL A 67 11.73 11.16 10.79
CA VAL A 67 10.60 10.25 10.96
C VAL A 67 10.28 10.04 12.45
N SER A 68 11.31 9.77 13.27
CA SER A 68 11.18 9.62 14.72
C SER A 68 10.57 10.85 15.38
N GLU A 69 11.05 12.04 15.06
CA GLU A 69 10.53 13.29 15.63
C GLU A 69 9.07 13.55 15.19
N ILE A 70 8.73 13.30 13.93
CA ILE A 70 7.35 13.43 13.44
C ILE A 70 6.41 12.49 14.18
N LEU A 71 6.80 11.23 14.41
CA LEU A 71 5.95 10.25 15.10
C LEU A 71 5.81 10.54 16.60
N LYS A 72 6.86 11.08 17.24
CA LYS A 72 6.75 11.59 18.61
C LYS A 72 5.78 12.76 18.71
N ILE A 73 5.83 13.70 17.76
CA ILE A 73 4.89 14.81 17.67
C ILE A 73 3.47 14.28 17.44
N SER A 74 3.30 13.31 16.54
CA SER A 74 2.02 12.64 16.28
C SER A 74 1.42 12.06 17.56
N SER A 75 2.22 11.27 18.29
CA SER A 75 1.80 10.65 19.55
C SER A 75 1.49 11.68 20.64
N ALA A 76 2.33 12.71 20.79
CA ALA A 76 2.15 13.77 21.78
C ALA A 76 0.88 14.61 21.54
N LEU A 77 0.47 14.75 20.28
CA LEU A 77 -0.73 15.48 19.88
C LEU A 77 -1.95 14.57 19.66
N ASN A 78 -1.82 13.26 19.91
CA ASN A 78 -2.85 12.26 19.63
C ASN A 78 -3.38 12.34 18.19
N MET A 79 -2.47 12.54 17.23
CA MET A 79 -2.78 12.58 15.81
C MET A 79 -2.36 11.29 15.13
N LYS A 80 -3.13 10.90 14.11
CA LYS A 80 -2.80 9.75 13.26
C LYS A 80 -1.70 10.13 12.27
N ALA A 81 -0.88 9.16 11.87
CA ALA A 81 0.18 9.34 10.90
C ALA A 81 0.08 8.29 9.78
N SER A 82 0.47 8.70 8.56
CA SER A 82 0.56 7.80 7.41
C SER A 82 1.82 8.05 6.61
N ALA A 83 2.56 6.97 6.31
CA ALA A 83 3.70 7.03 5.41
C ALA A 83 3.26 6.98 3.95
N ARG A 84 3.72 7.94 3.16
CA ARG A 84 3.52 8.00 1.71
C ARG A 84 4.82 7.73 0.98
N GLY A 85 4.97 6.50 0.47
CA GLY A 85 5.98 6.19 -0.54
C GLY A 85 5.50 6.61 -1.92
N GLY A 86 4.83 5.68 -2.60
CA GLY A 86 4.36 5.88 -3.98
C GLY A 86 3.14 6.80 -4.13
N GLY A 87 2.28 6.86 -3.11
CA GLY A 87 0.97 7.52 -3.22
C GLY A 87 -0.01 6.81 -4.16
N HIS A 88 0.26 5.56 -4.56
CA HIS A 88 -0.52 4.80 -5.56
C HIS A 88 -1.63 3.91 -4.96
N SER A 89 -1.94 4.06 -3.66
CA SER A 89 -3.06 3.33 -3.06
C SER A 89 -4.38 3.71 -3.74
N TYR A 90 -5.18 2.70 -4.09
CA TYR A 90 -6.47 2.91 -4.78
C TYR A 90 -7.51 3.60 -3.91
N ILE A 91 -7.34 3.59 -2.59
CA ILE A 91 -8.18 4.32 -1.62
C ILE A 91 -7.41 5.47 -0.94
N ALA A 92 -6.31 5.91 -1.55
CA ALA A 92 -5.48 7.00 -1.06
C ALA A 92 -4.97 6.84 0.40
N ASN A 93 -4.67 5.61 0.84
CA ASN A 93 -4.12 5.34 2.19
C ASN A 93 -2.81 6.08 2.49
N GLY A 94 -2.03 6.43 1.46
CA GLY A 94 -0.83 7.27 1.63
C GLY A 94 -1.13 8.70 2.07
N LEU A 95 -2.39 9.14 2.02
CA LEU A 95 -2.87 10.39 2.61
C LEU A 95 -3.59 10.17 3.96
N GLY A 96 -3.61 8.93 4.45
CA GLY A 96 -4.29 8.51 5.67
C GLY A 96 -5.62 7.80 5.45
N GLY A 97 -6.21 7.88 4.25
CA GLY A 97 -7.57 7.35 4.02
C GLY A 97 -8.65 8.10 4.82
N MET A 98 -8.31 9.24 5.42
CA MET A 98 -9.17 10.13 6.20
C MET A 98 -8.52 11.51 6.35
N ASP A 99 -9.31 12.49 6.78
CA ASP A 99 -8.85 13.86 7.02
C ASP A 99 -8.04 13.98 8.32
N GLY A 100 -7.24 15.05 8.45
CA GLY A 100 -6.56 15.41 9.70
C GLY A 100 -5.30 14.59 10.02
N VAL A 101 -4.85 13.72 9.11
CA VAL A 101 -3.67 12.86 9.29
C VAL A 101 -2.36 13.64 9.05
N ILE A 102 -1.31 13.31 9.80
CA ILE A 102 0.07 13.71 9.52
C ILE A 102 0.63 12.79 8.43
N VAL A 103 0.88 13.32 7.23
CA VAL A 103 1.46 12.54 6.13
C VAL A 103 2.98 12.66 6.16
N LEU A 104 3.68 11.53 6.15
CA LEU A 104 5.13 11.45 5.98
C LEU A 104 5.45 11.10 4.53
N ASP A 105 5.76 12.10 3.71
CA ASP A 105 6.19 11.89 2.33
C ASP A 105 7.64 11.39 2.28
N MET A 106 7.78 10.11 2.03
CA MET A 106 9.06 9.40 2.11
C MET A 106 9.94 9.61 0.87
N ARG A 107 9.58 10.50 -0.07
CA ARG A 107 10.30 10.64 -1.36
C ARG A 107 11.82 10.86 -1.25
N SER A 108 12.31 11.42 -0.15
CA SER A 108 13.75 11.65 0.07
C SER A 108 14.50 10.38 0.46
N PHE A 109 13.80 9.32 0.87
CA PHE A 109 14.33 7.97 1.09
C PHE A 109 14.42 7.23 -0.25
N SER A 110 15.30 7.71 -1.13
CA SER A 110 15.40 7.30 -2.54
C SER A 110 16.71 6.60 -2.90
N LYS A 111 17.52 6.16 -1.92
CA LYS A 111 18.77 5.45 -2.19
C LYS A 111 18.53 3.97 -2.50
N VAL A 112 19.24 3.45 -3.49
CA VAL A 112 19.36 2.02 -3.80
C VAL A 112 20.83 1.62 -3.76
N THR A 113 21.19 0.69 -2.88
CA THR A 113 22.56 0.20 -2.72
C THR A 113 22.59 -1.29 -3.05
N ALA A 114 23.04 -1.65 -4.26
CA ALA A 114 23.17 -3.04 -4.66
C ALA A 114 24.51 -3.64 -4.20
N ASN A 115 24.49 -4.90 -3.79
CA ASN A 115 25.68 -5.70 -3.49
C ASN A 115 25.68 -6.98 -4.36
N PRO A 116 26.16 -6.91 -5.61
CA PRO A 116 26.06 -8.03 -6.56
C PRO A 116 26.81 -9.29 -6.14
N SER A 117 27.93 -9.16 -5.42
CA SER A 117 28.72 -10.30 -4.97
C SER A 117 28.00 -11.10 -3.87
N GLN A 118 27.19 -10.43 -3.05
CA GLN A 118 26.34 -11.07 -2.04
C GLN A 118 24.93 -11.40 -2.57
N GLY A 119 24.56 -10.88 -3.74
CA GLY A 119 23.22 -11.04 -4.29
C GLY A 119 22.16 -10.35 -3.45
N THR A 120 22.46 -9.19 -2.85
CA THR A 120 21.56 -8.42 -2.00
C THR A 120 21.47 -6.96 -2.44
N ALA A 121 20.49 -6.23 -1.91
CA ALA A 121 20.43 -4.78 -2.02
C ALA A 121 19.72 -4.16 -0.80
N THR A 122 20.10 -2.94 -0.45
CA THR A 122 19.34 -2.09 0.48
C THR A 122 18.59 -1.04 -0.32
N ILE A 123 17.28 -0.96 -0.14
CA ILE A 123 16.38 -0.08 -0.88
C ILE A 123 15.63 0.79 0.12
N GLU A 124 15.80 2.10 0.02
CA GLU A 124 15.04 3.05 0.83
C GLU A 124 13.58 3.14 0.36
N SER A 125 12.64 3.33 1.30
CA SER A 125 11.20 3.06 1.10
C SER A 125 10.46 4.05 0.19
N GLY A 126 11.05 5.21 -0.06
CA GLY A 126 10.54 6.26 -0.95
C GLY A 126 10.76 5.98 -2.43
N ASN A 127 11.60 5.01 -2.78
CA ASN A 127 11.92 4.67 -4.15
C ASN A 127 10.70 4.23 -4.97
N ARG A 128 10.73 4.55 -6.26
CA ARG A 128 9.78 4.02 -7.25
C ARG A 128 10.32 2.75 -7.89
N LEU A 129 9.44 1.86 -8.36
CA LEU A 129 9.83 0.58 -8.95
C LEU A 129 10.73 0.75 -10.17
N GLY A 130 10.49 1.78 -11.00
CA GLY A 130 11.32 2.09 -12.16
C GLY A 130 12.76 2.44 -11.79
N ASP A 131 12.94 3.27 -10.75
CA ASP A 131 14.27 3.67 -10.28
C ASP A 131 15.04 2.48 -9.70
N ILE A 132 14.35 1.60 -8.97
CA ILE A 132 14.91 0.36 -8.43
C ILE A 132 15.33 -0.56 -9.57
N ALA A 133 14.46 -0.78 -10.56
CA ALA A 133 14.75 -1.64 -11.70
C ALA A 133 15.99 -1.15 -12.46
N LEU A 134 16.09 0.17 -12.71
CA LEU A 134 17.25 0.78 -13.34
C LEU A 134 18.53 0.64 -12.51
N ALA A 135 18.46 0.88 -11.20
CA ALA A 135 19.62 0.78 -10.31
C ALA A 135 20.13 -0.68 -10.19
N LEU A 136 19.24 -1.65 -10.03
CA LEU A 136 19.59 -3.06 -9.93
C LEU A 136 20.10 -3.61 -11.27
N SER A 137 19.46 -3.25 -12.39
CA SER A 137 19.87 -3.70 -13.73
C SER A 137 21.30 -3.26 -14.06
N LYS A 138 21.69 -2.02 -13.72
CA LYS A 138 23.08 -1.53 -13.85
C LYS A 138 24.09 -2.37 -13.07
N ALA A 139 23.65 -3.01 -11.99
CA ALA A 139 24.46 -3.89 -11.16
C ALA A 139 24.38 -5.37 -11.59
N GLY A 140 23.72 -5.68 -12.72
CA GLY A 140 23.48 -7.04 -13.20
C GLY A 140 22.49 -7.83 -12.33
N ARG A 141 21.64 -7.13 -11.56
CA ARG A 141 20.69 -7.71 -10.62
C ARG A 141 19.23 -7.37 -10.99
N GLY A 142 18.30 -8.11 -10.42
CA GLY A 142 16.86 -7.90 -10.53
C GLY A 142 16.11 -8.33 -9.26
N LEU A 143 14.85 -7.96 -9.18
CA LEU A 143 13.94 -8.19 -8.06
C LEU A 143 12.53 -8.45 -8.65
N PRO A 144 11.71 -9.38 -8.13
CA PRO A 144 10.32 -9.47 -8.53
C PRO A 144 9.55 -8.26 -7.98
N HIS A 145 8.86 -7.54 -8.87
CA HIS A 145 7.99 -6.41 -8.54
C HIS A 145 6.97 -6.19 -9.66
N GLY A 146 6.03 -5.28 -9.42
CA GLY A 146 4.99 -4.89 -10.38
C GLY A 146 5.50 -4.10 -11.57
N THR A 147 4.59 -3.85 -12.52
CA THR A 147 4.91 -3.30 -13.84
C THR A 147 4.95 -1.76 -13.85
N CYS A 148 4.14 -1.10 -13.01
CA CYS A 148 4.02 0.35 -12.99
C CYS A 148 5.27 1.03 -12.40
N ALA A 149 6.06 1.69 -13.26
CA ALA A 149 7.33 2.31 -12.89
C ALA A 149 7.23 3.34 -11.75
N TYR A 150 6.09 4.04 -11.64
CA TYR A 150 5.87 5.05 -10.62
C TYR A 150 5.28 4.49 -9.31
N VAL A 151 4.99 3.18 -9.18
CA VAL A 151 4.57 2.61 -7.89
C VAL A 151 5.74 2.72 -6.90
N GLY A 152 5.44 3.03 -5.64
CA GLY A 152 6.46 3.14 -4.59
C GLY A 152 6.68 1.81 -3.87
N ILE A 153 7.94 1.46 -3.64
CA ILE A 153 8.34 0.17 -3.04
C ILE A 153 7.76 -0.03 -1.64
N GLY A 154 7.72 1.02 -0.81
CA GLY A 154 7.26 0.92 0.59
C GLY A 154 5.86 0.35 0.71
N GLY A 155 4.91 0.82 -0.10
CA GLY A 155 3.56 0.25 -0.16
C GLY A 155 3.57 -1.11 -0.85
N HIS A 156 4.15 -1.18 -2.05
CA HIS A 156 4.11 -2.37 -2.90
C HIS A 156 4.58 -3.64 -2.20
N SER A 157 5.74 -3.57 -1.53
CA SER A 157 6.34 -4.71 -0.84
C SER A 157 5.73 -4.97 0.54
N SER A 158 4.98 -4.03 1.13
CA SER A 158 4.33 -4.23 2.43
C SER A 158 3.11 -5.15 2.36
N TYR A 159 2.55 -5.34 1.16
CA TYR A 159 1.30 -6.07 0.93
C TYR A 159 1.44 -7.23 -0.06
N GLY A 160 2.63 -7.47 -0.59
CA GLY A 160 2.88 -8.49 -1.62
C GLY A 160 3.97 -8.04 -2.57
N GLY A 161 3.50 -7.53 -3.71
CA GLY A 161 4.30 -7.08 -4.82
C GLY A 161 4.36 -8.14 -5.90
N TYR A 162 3.42 -8.07 -6.83
CA TYR A 162 3.23 -9.05 -7.89
C TYR A 162 3.57 -8.42 -9.25
N GLY A 163 4.19 -9.21 -10.13
CA GLY A 163 4.41 -8.86 -11.53
C GLY A 163 4.98 -10.03 -12.33
N PHE A 164 5.51 -9.76 -13.53
CA PHE A 164 5.89 -10.80 -14.49
C PHE A 164 6.96 -11.79 -13.99
N ALA A 165 7.83 -11.38 -13.08
CA ALA A 165 8.85 -12.25 -12.49
C ALA A 165 8.35 -13.05 -11.28
N SER A 166 7.13 -12.81 -10.78
CA SER A 166 6.70 -13.35 -9.49
C SER A 166 6.55 -14.87 -9.47
N ARG A 167 6.14 -15.48 -10.58
CA ARG A 167 6.09 -16.95 -10.67
C ARG A 167 7.48 -17.58 -10.59
N MET A 168 8.53 -16.86 -10.99
CA MET A 168 9.91 -17.34 -10.97
C MET A 168 10.61 -17.05 -9.63
N TRP A 169 10.39 -15.87 -9.04
CA TRP A 169 11.16 -15.36 -7.90
C TRP A 169 10.34 -15.08 -6.63
N GLY A 170 9.02 -15.28 -6.67
CA GLY A 170 8.11 -14.96 -5.57
C GLY A 170 7.58 -13.53 -5.63
N LEU A 171 6.82 -13.12 -4.62
CA LEU A 171 6.41 -11.73 -4.45
C LEU A 171 7.61 -10.87 -4.03
N THR A 172 7.50 -9.55 -4.16
CA THR A 172 8.54 -8.63 -3.66
C THR A 172 8.84 -8.89 -2.19
N LEU A 173 7.80 -9.08 -1.36
CA LEU A 173 7.95 -9.37 0.07
C LEU A 173 8.70 -10.66 0.41
N ASP A 174 8.76 -11.62 -0.52
CA ASP A 174 9.45 -12.91 -0.32
C ASP A 174 10.96 -12.77 -0.35
N THR A 175 11.44 -11.66 -0.93
CA THR A 175 12.85 -11.35 -1.03
C THR A 175 13.40 -10.58 0.17
N ILE A 176 12.51 -9.99 0.99
CA ILE A 176 12.90 -9.14 2.10
C ILE A 176 13.57 -10.01 3.17
N GLN A 177 14.75 -9.60 3.60
CA GLN A 177 15.56 -10.22 4.64
C GLN A 177 15.54 -9.40 5.94
N ALA A 178 15.37 -8.08 5.83
CA ALA A 178 15.18 -7.18 6.96
C ALA A 178 14.39 -5.93 6.57
N VAL A 179 13.69 -5.34 7.55
CA VAL A 179 12.96 -4.08 7.44
C VAL A 179 13.52 -3.12 8.50
N ASN A 180 14.09 -2.00 8.06
CA ASN A 180 14.46 -0.91 8.95
C ASN A 180 13.29 0.05 9.05
N MET A 181 12.85 0.38 10.26
CA MET A 181 11.63 1.17 10.46
C MET A 181 11.67 1.99 11.75
N VAL A 182 10.73 2.92 11.85
CA VAL A 182 10.49 3.72 13.05
C VAL A 182 9.07 3.43 13.55
N LEU A 183 8.95 3.06 14.83
CA LEU A 183 7.68 2.78 15.50
C LEU A 183 6.95 4.06 15.92
N ALA A 184 5.69 3.93 16.32
CA ALA A 184 4.83 5.05 16.75
C ALA A 184 5.48 5.92 17.85
N ASN A 185 6.18 5.29 18.79
CA ASN A 185 6.89 5.98 19.87
C ASN A 185 8.22 6.66 19.43
N GLY A 186 8.55 6.61 18.14
CA GLY A 186 9.78 7.15 17.57
C GLY A 186 11.02 6.24 17.69
N THR A 187 10.89 5.02 18.19
CA THR A 187 12.02 4.08 18.28
C THR A 187 12.37 3.53 16.91
N THR A 188 13.64 3.63 16.52
CA THR A 188 14.18 3.00 15.31
C THR A 188 14.55 1.56 15.61
N ILE A 189 14.07 0.63 14.78
CA ILE A 189 14.34 -0.80 14.93
C ILE A 189 14.67 -1.45 13.57
N THR A 190 15.24 -2.65 13.65
CA THR A 190 15.32 -3.59 12.53
C THR A 190 14.46 -4.80 12.84
N ALA A 191 13.58 -5.18 11.91
CA ALA A 191 12.81 -6.41 11.96
C ALA A 191 13.36 -7.40 10.92
N SER A 192 13.74 -8.59 11.37
CA SER A 192 14.28 -9.69 10.57
C SER A 192 13.95 -11.04 11.22
N ASP A 193 14.32 -12.16 10.61
CA ASP A 193 14.15 -13.48 11.25
C ASP A 193 14.95 -13.64 12.56
N LYS A 194 15.93 -12.77 12.82
CA LYS A 194 16.82 -12.81 14.00
C LYS A 194 16.47 -11.78 15.08
N GLU A 195 15.68 -10.77 14.75
CA GLU A 195 15.39 -9.62 15.62
C GLU A 195 13.99 -9.11 15.31
N ASN A 196 13.11 -8.96 16.32
CA ASN A 196 11.70 -8.56 16.12
C ASN A 196 10.98 -9.43 15.05
N SER A 197 11.18 -10.75 15.10
CA SER A 197 10.75 -11.68 14.05
C SER A 197 9.24 -11.83 13.92
N ASP A 198 8.50 -11.58 14.99
CA ASP A 198 7.05 -11.47 15.02
C ASP A 198 6.55 -10.26 14.21
N LEU A 199 7.17 -9.10 14.39
CA LEU A 199 6.91 -7.92 13.57
C LEU A 199 7.38 -8.12 12.12
N PHE A 200 8.55 -8.76 11.91
CA PHE A 200 9.05 -9.06 10.57
C PHE A 200 8.09 -9.93 9.76
N TRP A 201 7.42 -10.87 10.42
CA TRP A 201 6.33 -11.63 9.83
C TRP A 201 5.14 -10.73 9.44
N GLY A 202 4.73 -9.80 10.33
CA GLY A 202 3.63 -8.86 10.10
C GLY A 202 3.89 -7.89 8.94
N MET A 203 5.09 -7.30 8.90
CA MET A 203 5.50 -6.35 7.86
C MET A 203 5.52 -6.97 6.44
N ARG A 204 5.65 -8.29 6.32
CA ARG A 204 5.54 -9.03 5.06
C ARG A 204 4.09 -9.44 4.80
N GLY A 205 3.20 -8.47 4.61
CA GLY A 205 1.79 -8.70 4.29
C GLY A 205 0.86 -7.61 4.81
N LEU A 206 1.26 -6.85 5.82
CA LEU A 206 0.51 -5.69 6.33
C LEU A 206 1.43 -4.61 6.94
N GLY A 207 2.34 -4.05 6.14
CA GLY A 207 3.33 -3.09 6.67
C GLY A 207 2.76 -1.75 7.18
N GLY A 208 1.60 -1.31 6.70
CA GLY A 208 1.08 0.03 6.99
C GLY A 208 0.53 0.26 8.40
N SER A 209 0.41 -0.78 9.24
CA SER A 209 -0.25 -0.69 10.55
C SER A 209 0.68 -0.69 11.75
N PHE A 210 2.01 -0.82 11.55
CA PHE A 210 2.95 -1.06 12.65
C PHE A 210 4.08 -0.04 12.77
N GLY A 211 4.33 0.77 11.74
CA GLY A 211 5.43 1.73 11.72
C GLY A 211 5.74 2.27 10.33
N VAL A 212 6.73 3.16 10.28
CA VAL A 212 7.20 3.75 9.04
C VAL A 212 8.49 3.07 8.62
N THR A 213 8.42 2.24 7.57
CA THR A 213 9.61 1.66 6.94
C THR A 213 10.48 2.76 6.33
N THR A 214 11.76 2.78 6.67
CA THR A 214 12.77 3.68 6.09
C THR A 214 13.57 2.99 4.99
N SER A 215 13.90 1.70 5.17
CA SER A 215 14.51 0.88 4.12
C SER A 215 14.20 -0.61 4.30
N ILE A 216 14.36 -1.36 3.21
CA ILE A 216 14.31 -2.82 3.19
C ILE A 216 15.66 -3.37 2.71
N GLU A 217 16.08 -4.49 3.28
CA GLU A 217 17.17 -5.31 2.78
C GLU A 217 16.57 -6.50 2.04
N VAL A 218 16.97 -6.69 0.78
CA VAL A 218 16.39 -7.69 -0.09
C VAL A 218 17.45 -8.60 -0.69
N LYS A 219 17.08 -9.87 -0.85
CA LYS A 219 17.74 -10.77 -1.79
C LYS A 219 17.41 -10.31 -3.21
N THR A 220 18.41 -10.26 -4.08
CA THR A 220 18.25 -9.98 -5.50
C THR A 220 18.64 -11.21 -6.32
N PHE A 221 18.25 -11.22 -7.59
CA PHE A 221 18.55 -12.30 -8.54
C PHE A 221 19.44 -11.77 -9.65
N PRO A 222 20.26 -12.62 -10.31
CA PRO A 222 20.93 -12.20 -11.55
C PRO A 222 19.88 -11.72 -12.57
N ALA A 223 20.10 -10.56 -13.17
CA ALA A 223 19.24 -10.11 -14.26
C ALA A 223 19.38 -11.09 -15.43
N PRO A 224 18.27 -11.59 -16.01
CA PRO A 224 18.35 -12.48 -17.15
C PRO A 224 18.98 -11.75 -18.34
N PRO A 225 19.80 -12.41 -19.18
CA PRO A 225 20.45 -11.78 -20.32
C PRO A 225 19.47 -11.34 -21.40
N SER A 226 18.27 -11.92 -21.42
CA SER A 226 17.15 -11.55 -22.28
C SER A 226 15.82 -11.92 -21.64
N ALA A 227 14.75 -11.27 -22.07
CA ALA A 227 13.37 -11.62 -21.75
C ALA A 227 12.57 -11.67 -23.06
N THR A 228 11.59 -12.57 -23.14
CA THR A 228 10.64 -12.63 -24.26
C THR A 228 9.26 -12.27 -23.74
N THR A 229 8.72 -11.15 -24.23
CA THR A 229 7.32 -10.79 -24.08
C THR A 229 6.55 -11.34 -25.26
N PHE A 230 5.41 -11.99 -25.00
CA PHE A 230 4.52 -12.47 -26.05
C PHE A 230 3.09 -12.06 -25.70
N GLU A 231 2.29 -11.88 -26.73
CA GLU A 231 0.87 -11.55 -26.62
C GLU A 231 0.12 -12.48 -27.56
N TYR A 232 -1.04 -12.94 -27.12
CA TYR A 232 -1.99 -13.63 -27.98
C TYR A 232 -3.32 -12.90 -27.88
N MET A 233 -3.78 -12.37 -29.01
CA MET A 233 -5.06 -11.67 -29.11
C MET A 233 -6.13 -12.64 -29.59
N TRP A 234 -7.24 -12.70 -28.85
CA TRP A 234 -8.43 -13.46 -29.20
C TRP A 234 -9.54 -12.47 -29.53
N THR A 235 -10.31 -12.73 -30.59
CA THR A 235 -11.57 -12.02 -30.80
C THR A 235 -12.66 -12.82 -30.11
N LEU A 236 -13.17 -12.28 -29.00
CA LEU A 236 -14.35 -12.81 -28.35
C LEU A 236 -15.58 -12.05 -28.85
N ASP A 237 -16.72 -12.73 -28.96
CA ASP A 237 -18.00 -12.05 -29.16
C ASP A 237 -18.24 -11.14 -27.94
N VAL A 238 -18.30 -9.83 -28.17
CA VAL A 238 -18.46 -8.83 -27.12
C VAL A 238 -19.72 -9.11 -26.31
N ASP A 239 -20.80 -9.59 -26.96
CA ASP A 239 -22.04 -9.91 -26.28
C ASP A 239 -21.90 -11.17 -25.43
N ALA A 240 -21.05 -12.13 -25.82
CA ALA A 240 -20.77 -13.34 -25.04
C ALA A 240 -19.90 -13.06 -23.81
N VAL A 241 -18.86 -12.23 -23.95
CA VAL A 241 -18.06 -11.76 -22.80
C VAL A 241 -18.93 -10.93 -21.88
N ALA A 242 -19.77 -10.07 -22.46
CA ALA A 242 -20.68 -9.24 -21.71
C ALA A 242 -21.70 -10.07 -20.91
N ARG A 243 -22.31 -11.10 -21.52
CA ARG A 243 -23.20 -12.01 -20.78
C ARG A 243 -22.49 -12.75 -19.64
N GLY A 244 -21.20 -13.06 -19.80
CA GLY A 244 -20.39 -13.75 -18.79
C GLY A 244 -20.11 -12.94 -17.52
N PHE A 245 -20.06 -11.60 -17.60
CA PHE A 245 -19.86 -10.72 -16.45
C PHE A 245 -21.15 -10.09 -15.90
N GLY A 246 -22.33 -10.60 -16.28
CA GLY A 246 -23.63 -10.06 -15.89
C GLY A 246 -24.10 -8.94 -16.84
N ALA A 247 -25.33 -9.06 -17.34
CA ALA A 247 -25.88 -8.28 -18.46
C ALA A 247 -25.51 -6.77 -18.43
N PHE A 248 -24.81 -6.35 -19.48
CA PHE A 248 -24.28 -5.01 -19.65
C PHE A 248 -25.41 -4.07 -20.09
N GLU A 249 -25.89 -3.21 -19.20
CA GLU A 249 -26.04 -1.84 -19.69
C GLU A 249 -24.62 -1.33 -19.94
N ILE A 250 -24.31 -1.03 -21.19
CA ILE A 250 -22.99 -0.59 -21.66
C ILE A 250 -22.47 0.49 -20.71
N SER A 251 -21.59 0.09 -19.79
CA SER A 251 -20.95 1.03 -18.89
C SER A 251 -20.19 2.03 -19.74
N ARG A 252 -20.45 3.34 -19.55
CA ARG A 252 -19.70 4.39 -20.26
C ARG A 252 -18.32 4.61 -19.65
N SER A 253 -17.99 3.91 -18.57
CA SER A 253 -16.67 3.96 -17.93
C SER A 253 -15.62 3.25 -18.78
N ASP A 254 -14.38 3.73 -18.74
CA ASP A 254 -13.24 2.97 -19.28
C ASP A 254 -12.83 1.91 -18.26
N TRP A 255 -12.70 0.65 -18.66
CA TRP A 255 -12.46 -0.47 -17.74
C TRP A 255 -11.53 -1.53 -18.32
N PHE A 256 -10.92 -2.30 -17.43
CA PHE A 256 -10.20 -3.52 -17.78
C PHE A 256 -10.30 -4.54 -16.65
N VAL A 257 -10.06 -5.81 -16.99
CA VAL A 257 -9.88 -6.90 -16.03
C VAL A 257 -8.57 -7.59 -16.34
N GLU A 258 -7.69 -7.70 -15.34
CA GLU A 258 -6.47 -8.50 -15.45
C GLU A 258 -6.65 -9.80 -14.68
N VAL A 259 -6.58 -10.93 -15.39
CA VAL A 259 -6.57 -12.27 -14.78
C VAL A 259 -5.12 -12.75 -14.77
N GLU A 260 -4.49 -12.72 -13.60
CA GLU A 260 -3.06 -12.98 -13.48
C GLU A 260 -2.84 -14.41 -12.97
N LEU A 261 -2.00 -15.18 -13.69
CA LEU A 261 -1.58 -16.52 -13.25
C LEU A 261 -0.62 -16.40 -12.06
N TRP A 262 -1.21 -16.31 -10.88
CA TRP A 262 -0.54 -16.13 -9.60
C TRP A 262 0.23 -17.39 -9.18
N GLY A 263 -0.43 -18.53 -9.31
CA GLY A 263 -0.02 -19.75 -8.66
C GLY A 263 0.29 -20.95 -9.56
N GLY A 264 0.13 -22.14 -8.99
CA GLY A 264 0.38 -23.43 -9.63
C GLY A 264 1.67 -24.12 -9.15
N SER A 265 1.87 -25.37 -9.56
CA SER A 265 2.94 -26.25 -9.06
C SER A 265 4.37 -25.73 -9.28
N ASN A 266 4.56 -24.83 -10.24
CA ASN A 266 5.84 -24.19 -10.54
C ASN A 266 5.88 -22.70 -10.16
N SER A 267 4.93 -22.21 -9.37
CA SER A 267 4.97 -20.83 -8.89
C SER A 267 5.79 -20.72 -7.60
N ALA A 268 6.81 -19.86 -7.63
CA ALA A 268 7.58 -19.49 -6.45
C ALA A 268 6.71 -18.81 -5.38
N VAL A 269 5.56 -18.23 -5.75
CA VAL A 269 4.60 -17.66 -4.78
C VAL A 269 3.95 -18.75 -3.92
N ASN A 270 3.55 -19.88 -4.52
CA ASN A 270 2.99 -21.04 -3.79
C ASN A 270 4.05 -21.82 -3.01
N ALA A 271 5.31 -21.74 -3.42
CA ALA A 271 6.41 -22.46 -2.78
C ALA A 271 6.70 -21.92 -1.36
N VAL A 272 6.29 -20.68 -1.07
CA VAL A 272 6.39 -20.10 0.28
C VAL A 272 5.24 -20.63 1.14
N PRO A 273 5.52 -21.22 2.33
CA PRO A 273 4.48 -21.70 3.23
C PRO A 273 3.47 -20.60 3.58
N SER A 274 2.19 -20.97 3.74
CA SER A 274 1.10 -20.03 4.07
C SER A 274 1.45 -19.11 5.23
N ASP A 275 1.99 -19.69 6.30
CA ASP A 275 2.20 -18.99 7.57
C ASP A 275 3.60 -18.37 7.69
N ALA A 276 4.43 -18.43 6.64
CA ALA A 276 5.79 -17.88 6.67
C ALA A 276 5.81 -16.34 6.76
N THR A 277 4.73 -15.69 6.33
CA THR A 277 4.55 -14.24 6.30
C THR A 277 3.09 -13.89 6.60
N ALA A 278 2.77 -12.63 6.90
CA ALA A 278 1.38 -12.20 7.06
C ALA A 278 0.54 -12.32 5.78
N PHE A 279 1.16 -12.30 4.59
CA PHE A 279 0.46 -12.50 3.33
C PHE A 279 -0.25 -13.87 3.26
N ALA A 280 -1.59 -13.85 3.20
CA ALA A 280 -2.42 -15.05 3.41
C ALA A 280 -2.64 -15.90 2.14
N HIS A 281 -2.67 -15.29 0.95
CA HIS A 281 -3.18 -15.93 -0.27
C HIS A 281 -2.12 -16.73 -1.04
N ARG A 282 -1.34 -17.56 -0.33
CA ARG A 282 -0.28 -18.40 -0.92
C ARG A 282 -0.80 -19.54 -1.79
N SER A 283 -2.02 -20.01 -1.55
CA SER A 283 -2.61 -21.16 -2.26
C SER A 283 -3.42 -20.78 -3.50
N SER A 284 -3.65 -19.50 -3.76
CA SER A 284 -4.44 -19.04 -4.90
C SER A 284 -3.77 -19.38 -6.23
N LEU A 285 -4.55 -19.84 -7.21
CA LEU A 285 -4.09 -20.08 -8.58
C LEU A 285 -4.09 -18.79 -9.41
N LEU A 286 -5.13 -17.97 -9.23
CA LEU A 286 -5.36 -16.73 -9.94
C LEU A 286 -5.50 -15.59 -8.95
N THR A 287 -5.10 -14.41 -9.37
CA THR A 287 -5.61 -13.15 -8.83
C THR A 287 -6.31 -12.43 -9.97
N ILE A 288 -7.30 -11.61 -9.64
CA ILE A 288 -8.05 -10.86 -10.64
C ILE A 288 -8.11 -9.41 -10.18
N GLN A 289 -7.60 -8.52 -11.01
CA GLN A 289 -7.76 -7.09 -10.83
C GLN A 289 -8.96 -6.61 -11.64
N PHE A 290 -9.90 -5.97 -10.96
CA PHE A 290 -11.00 -5.26 -11.61
C PHE A 290 -10.71 -3.77 -11.54
N TYR A 291 -10.80 -3.07 -12.67
CA TYR A 291 -10.53 -1.65 -12.72
C TYR A 291 -11.54 -0.94 -13.61
N ALA A 292 -12.08 0.16 -13.09
CA ALA A 292 -12.90 1.08 -13.84
C ALA A 292 -12.44 2.51 -13.56
N SER A 293 -12.50 3.35 -14.58
CA SER A 293 -12.21 4.77 -14.51
C SER A 293 -13.33 5.57 -15.16
N ALA A 294 -13.43 6.84 -14.78
CA ALA A 294 -14.38 7.75 -15.39
C ALA A 294 -14.09 7.88 -16.90
N PRO A 295 -15.10 8.18 -17.74
CA PRO A 295 -14.91 8.32 -19.17
C PRO A 295 -13.78 9.32 -19.50
N GLY A 296 -12.81 8.91 -20.32
CA GLY A 296 -11.64 9.73 -20.65
C GLY A 296 -10.67 9.95 -19.49
N MET A 297 -10.78 9.13 -18.43
CA MET A 297 -9.99 9.20 -17.20
C MET A 297 -10.08 10.56 -16.48
N GLN A 298 -11.21 11.25 -16.58
CA GLN A 298 -11.43 12.55 -15.92
C GLN A 298 -12.54 12.47 -14.86
N PRO A 299 -12.37 13.06 -13.66
CA PRO A 299 -13.43 13.10 -12.67
C PRO A 299 -14.65 13.91 -13.16
N PRO A 300 -15.85 13.66 -12.62
CA PRO A 300 -16.14 12.74 -11.53
C PRO A 300 -16.24 11.27 -11.98
N PHE A 301 -15.92 10.34 -11.08
CA PHE A 301 -16.22 8.92 -11.28
C PHE A 301 -17.75 8.72 -11.20
N PRO A 302 -18.37 8.01 -12.16
CA PRO A 302 -19.82 7.91 -12.21
C PRO A 302 -20.38 7.02 -11.11
N ASP A 303 -21.56 7.37 -10.58
CA ASP A 303 -22.22 6.65 -9.48
C ASP A 303 -22.46 5.15 -9.80
N TYR A 304 -22.75 4.82 -11.06
CA TYR A 304 -22.96 3.43 -11.49
C TYR A 304 -21.64 2.62 -11.57
N GLY A 305 -20.48 3.28 -11.60
CA GLY A 305 -19.20 2.62 -11.87
C GLY A 305 -18.78 1.65 -10.77
N LEU A 306 -19.17 1.92 -9.52
CA LEU A 306 -18.93 1.03 -8.39
C LEU A 306 -19.81 -0.23 -8.46
N THR A 307 -21.11 -0.06 -8.70
CA THR A 307 -22.04 -1.19 -8.91
C THR A 307 -21.61 -2.05 -10.11
N PHE A 308 -21.06 -1.44 -11.15
CA PHE A 308 -20.49 -2.16 -12.29
C PHE A 308 -19.32 -3.08 -11.88
N LEU A 309 -18.38 -2.59 -11.07
CA LEU A 309 -17.29 -3.42 -10.53
C LEU A 309 -17.83 -4.53 -9.62
N ASP A 310 -18.80 -4.22 -8.76
CA ASP A 310 -19.42 -5.18 -7.84
C ASP A 310 -20.06 -6.34 -8.64
N ASN A 311 -20.80 -6.03 -9.71
CA ASN A 311 -21.41 -7.02 -10.59
C ASN A 311 -20.37 -7.92 -11.28
N MET A 312 -19.22 -7.38 -11.70
CA MET A 312 -18.13 -8.19 -12.28
C MET A 312 -17.52 -9.16 -11.26
N VAL A 313 -17.35 -8.71 -10.02
CA VAL A 313 -16.84 -9.57 -8.94
C VAL A 313 -17.87 -10.66 -8.62
N ASP A 314 -19.13 -10.28 -8.48
CA ASP A 314 -20.24 -11.18 -8.18
C ASP A 314 -20.46 -12.22 -9.27
N SER A 315 -20.27 -11.87 -10.55
CA SER A 315 -20.39 -12.83 -11.64
C SER A 315 -19.33 -13.93 -11.55
N ILE A 316 -18.11 -13.62 -11.10
CA ILE A 316 -17.07 -14.63 -10.90
C ILE A 316 -17.39 -15.49 -9.67
N ILE A 317 -17.73 -14.86 -8.54
CA ILE A 317 -17.98 -15.58 -7.28
C ILE A 317 -19.19 -16.50 -7.42
N SER A 318 -20.31 -16.01 -7.97
CA SER A 318 -21.54 -16.79 -8.11
C SER A 318 -21.43 -17.96 -9.09
N ASN A 319 -20.52 -17.90 -10.06
CA ASN A 319 -20.24 -18.98 -11.01
C ASN A 319 -19.07 -19.88 -10.57
N SER A 320 -18.39 -19.56 -9.47
CA SER A 320 -17.31 -20.40 -8.94
C SER A 320 -17.87 -21.60 -8.18
N PRO A 321 -17.18 -22.76 -8.19
CA PRO A 321 -17.58 -23.90 -7.36
C PRO A 321 -17.68 -23.50 -5.88
N THR A 322 -18.74 -23.96 -5.20
CA THR A 322 -19.04 -23.56 -3.81
C THR A 322 -17.97 -23.96 -2.79
N ASN A 323 -17.09 -24.89 -3.15
CA ASN A 323 -15.96 -25.32 -2.33
C ASN A 323 -14.65 -24.57 -2.64
N TRP A 324 -14.66 -23.60 -3.56
CA TRP A 324 -13.50 -22.75 -3.84
C TRP A 324 -13.52 -21.55 -2.90
N ASN A 325 -12.44 -21.40 -2.13
CA ASN A 325 -12.24 -20.21 -1.32
C ASN A 325 -11.70 -19.06 -2.18
N TYR A 326 -12.11 -17.84 -1.87
CA TYR A 326 -11.57 -16.62 -2.45
C TYR A 326 -11.25 -15.59 -1.37
N GLY A 327 -10.30 -14.73 -1.69
CA GLY A 327 -9.89 -13.58 -0.88
C GLY A 327 -9.72 -12.35 -1.75
N ALA A 328 -9.04 -11.35 -1.22
CA ALA A 328 -8.74 -10.10 -1.90
C ALA A 328 -7.27 -9.74 -1.70
N TYR A 329 -6.72 -8.92 -2.60
CA TYR A 329 -5.31 -8.57 -2.59
C TYR A 329 -5.13 -7.12 -2.11
N PRO A 330 -4.42 -6.84 -0.99
CA PRO A 330 -4.38 -5.49 -0.42
C PRO A 330 -3.63 -4.44 -1.25
N ASN A 331 -2.88 -4.83 -2.29
CA ASN A 331 -2.35 -3.84 -3.25
C ASN A 331 -3.42 -3.37 -4.26
N TYR A 332 -4.53 -4.13 -4.44
CA TYR A 332 -5.72 -3.74 -5.19
C TYR A 332 -6.89 -3.50 -4.22
N ILE A 333 -6.66 -2.57 -3.30
CA ILE A 333 -7.53 -2.38 -2.14
C ILE A 333 -8.90 -1.76 -2.48
N ASP A 334 -9.94 -2.21 -1.78
CA ASP A 334 -11.32 -1.74 -1.86
C ASP A 334 -11.81 -1.37 -0.45
N ASP A 335 -12.18 -0.10 -0.26
CA ASP A 335 -12.69 0.45 1.00
C ASP A 335 -14.11 -0.01 1.35
N ARG A 336 -14.77 -0.72 0.44
CA ARG A 336 -16.15 -1.22 0.59
C ARG A 336 -16.21 -2.73 0.79
N LEU A 337 -15.07 -3.41 0.81
CA LEU A 337 -15.00 -4.87 0.85
C LEU A 337 -15.62 -5.42 2.16
N PRO A 338 -16.72 -6.21 2.10
CA PRO A 338 -17.25 -6.85 3.29
C PRO A 338 -16.27 -7.88 3.84
N GLU A 339 -16.22 -7.98 5.17
CA GLU A 339 -15.34 -8.93 5.88
C GLU A 339 -13.86 -8.77 5.47
N TRP A 340 -13.42 -7.54 5.17
CA TRP A 340 -12.07 -7.27 4.64
C TRP A 340 -10.96 -7.91 5.47
N GLN A 341 -11.14 -8.06 6.78
CA GLN A 341 -10.20 -8.70 7.69
C GLN A 341 -9.84 -10.12 7.22
N THR A 342 -10.86 -10.94 6.96
CA THR A 342 -10.68 -12.33 6.52
C THR A 342 -10.41 -12.40 5.02
N ARG A 343 -10.95 -11.46 4.23
CA ARG A 343 -10.71 -11.42 2.78
C ARG A 343 -9.26 -11.08 2.44
N TYR A 344 -8.63 -10.16 3.15
CA TYR A 344 -7.24 -9.77 2.91
C TYR A 344 -6.21 -10.59 3.68
N TYR A 345 -6.54 -11.00 4.91
CA TYR A 345 -5.56 -11.59 5.83
C TYR A 345 -5.94 -13.01 6.28
N GLY A 346 -7.11 -13.53 5.89
CA GLY A 346 -7.53 -14.90 6.23
C GLY A 346 -7.43 -15.20 7.73
N ALA A 347 -6.88 -16.37 8.06
CA ALA A 347 -6.67 -16.80 9.44
C ALA A 347 -5.55 -16.04 10.18
N HIS A 348 -4.80 -15.17 9.48
CA HIS A 348 -3.70 -14.41 10.07
C HIS A 348 -4.16 -13.15 10.83
N TYR A 349 -5.38 -12.66 10.60
CA TYR A 349 -5.86 -11.41 11.18
C TYR A 349 -5.77 -11.34 12.72
N PRO A 350 -6.12 -12.38 13.50
CA PRO A 350 -5.96 -12.34 14.96
C PRO A 350 -4.52 -12.13 15.41
N ARG A 351 -3.54 -12.70 14.70
CA ARG A 351 -2.11 -12.49 15.00
C ARG A 351 -1.66 -11.07 14.63
N LEU A 352 -2.21 -10.51 13.56
CA LEU A 352 -1.96 -9.11 13.18
C LEU A 352 -2.49 -8.13 14.24
N ARG A 353 -3.68 -8.38 14.80
CA ARG A 353 -4.21 -7.59 15.94
C ARG A 353 -3.31 -7.64 17.16
N ALA A 354 -2.84 -8.82 17.55
CA ALA A 354 -1.89 -8.94 18.66
C ALA A 354 -0.57 -8.18 18.41
N LEU A 355 -0.13 -8.03 17.15
CA LEU A 355 1.02 -7.19 16.80
C LEU A 355 0.68 -5.70 16.88
N LYS A 356 -0.52 -5.30 16.48
CA LYS A 356 -1.01 -3.91 16.58
C LYS A 356 -1.00 -3.46 18.03
N ASP A 357 -1.58 -4.25 18.94
CA ASP A 357 -1.57 -3.98 20.39
C ASP A 357 -0.15 -3.82 20.97
N LYS A 358 0.81 -4.56 20.41
CA LYS A 358 2.19 -4.56 20.90
C LYS A 358 3.00 -3.36 20.36
N TYR A 359 2.86 -3.05 19.08
CA TYR A 359 3.76 -2.12 18.37
C TYR A 359 3.15 -0.74 18.13
N ASP A 360 1.83 -0.61 18.18
CA ASP A 360 1.11 0.65 18.01
C ASP A 360 -0.17 0.71 18.88
N PRO A 361 -0.04 0.67 20.22
CA PRO A 361 -1.16 0.65 21.17
C PRO A 361 -1.92 1.99 21.31
N GLN A 362 -1.55 3.01 20.54
CA GLN A 362 -2.25 4.30 20.48
C GLN A 362 -2.95 4.48 19.12
N ASP A 363 -2.96 3.42 18.32
CA ASP A 363 -3.44 3.40 16.95
C ASP A 363 -2.93 4.60 16.13
N VAL A 364 -1.64 4.93 16.20
CA VAL A 364 -1.06 6.04 15.43
C VAL A 364 -1.21 5.78 13.93
N PHE A 365 -1.03 4.52 13.50
CA PHE A 365 -1.12 4.08 12.11
C PHE A 365 -2.48 3.47 11.81
N SER A 366 -3.45 4.33 11.55
CA SER A 366 -4.85 3.96 11.29
C SER A 366 -5.34 4.46 9.93
N PHE A 367 -6.12 3.65 9.24
CA PHE A 367 -6.80 3.93 7.98
C PHE A 367 -7.99 2.96 7.85
N PRO A 368 -8.95 3.16 6.93
CA PRO A 368 -10.22 2.40 6.90
C PRO A 368 -10.11 0.86 6.91
N THR A 369 -8.99 0.30 6.49
CA THR A 369 -8.70 -1.15 6.49
C THR A 369 -7.37 -1.48 7.19
N ALA A 370 -6.93 -0.64 8.13
CA ALA A 370 -5.81 -0.92 9.01
C ALA A 370 -6.21 -1.98 10.04
N VAL A 371 -5.24 -2.69 10.63
CA VAL A 371 -5.52 -3.57 11.75
C VAL A 371 -6.22 -2.80 12.87
N GLU A 372 -7.40 -3.27 13.27
CA GLU A 372 -8.18 -2.72 14.36
C GLU A 372 -7.57 -3.13 15.72
N GLU A 373 -7.66 -2.24 16.72
CA GLU A 373 -7.40 -2.55 18.14
C GLU A 373 -8.46 -3.51 18.72
#